data_AF-A0A9P9TMH5-F1
#
_entry.id   AF-A0A9P9TMH5-F1
#
_cell.length_a   1.000
_cell.length_b   1.000
_cell.length_c   1.000
_cell.angle_alpha   90.00
_cell.angle_beta   90.00
_cell.angle_gamma   90.00
#
_symmetry.space_group_name_H-M   'P 1'
#
loop_
_entity.id
_entity.type
_entity.pdbx_description
1 polymer ?
#
loop_
_entity_poly.entity_id
_entity_poly.type
_entity_poly.pdbx_seq_one_letter_code
_entity_poly.pdbx_strand_id
1 'polypeptide(L)' 'MMSYLRCIKSHRGSNDPECRDLSKSYLSCRMDRNLMAPDSFKNLGFGDDSDAPAAANATSSPPSQPQIQGQNTPRTT' A
#
# COMPACT_ATOMS: atom_id res chain seq x y z
N MET A 1 -1.77 7.92 14.22
CA MET A 1 -1.32 7.74 12.82
C MET A 1 0.15 7.29 12.72
N MET A 2 1.12 8.02 13.29
CA MET A 2 2.57 7.69 13.19
C MET A 2 2.99 6.37 13.85
N SER A 3 2.19 5.81 14.75
CA SER A 3 2.51 4.56 15.46
C SER A 3 2.68 3.39 14.50
N TYR A 4 1.83 3.29 13.46
CA TYR A 4 1.97 2.26 12.43
C TYR A 4 3.31 2.39 11.67
N LEU A 5 3.65 3.61 11.23
CA LEU A 5 4.88 3.86 10.49
C LEU A 5 6.13 3.57 11.33
N ARG A 6 6.07 3.83 12.65
CA ARG A 6 7.14 3.42 13.57
C ARG A 6 7.21 1.90 13.73
N CYS A 7 6.06 1.25 13.91
CA CYS A 7 5.97 -0.20 14.05
C CYS A 7 6.61 -0.90 12.84
N ILE A 8 6.13 -0.61 11.63
CA ILE A 8 6.65 -1.28 10.44
C ILE A 8 8.14 -0.99 10.20
N LYS A 9 8.62 0.20 10.58
CA LYS A 9 10.05 0.54 10.51
C LYS A 9 10.89 -0.29 11.48
N SER A 10 10.41 -0.49 12.70
CA SER A 10 11.08 -1.34 13.70
C SER A 10 11.08 -2.82 13.27
N HIS A 11 10.03 -3.26 12.58
CA HIS A 11 9.85 -4.62 12.09
C HIS A 11 10.41 -4.83 10.66
N ARG A 12 11.36 -3.98 10.23
CA ARG A 12 12.05 -4.08 8.92
C ARG A 12 11.12 -4.16 7.70
N GLY A 13 9.96 -3.50 7.78
CA GLY A 13 8.97 -3.49 6.70
C GLY A 13 7.91 -4.58 6.83
N SER A 14 8.02 -5.49 7.80
CA SER A 14 7.04 -6.56 8.02
C SER A 14 5.80 -6.04 8.74
N ASN A 15 4.62 -6.47 8.27
CA ASN A 15 3.36 -6.21 8.96
C ASN A 15 3.07 -7.34 9.97
N ASP A 16 3.88 -7.39 11.02
CA ASP A 16 3.69 -8.33 12.13
C ASP A 16 2.34 -8.10 12.84
N PRO A 17 1.82 -9.10 13.58
CA PRO A 17 0.53 -9.00 14.28
C PRO A 17 0.43 -7.77 15.17
N GLU A 18 1.53 -7.35 15.80
CA GLU A 18 1.61 -6.13 16.62
C GLU A 18 1.37 -4.85 15.81
N CYS A 19 1.73 -4.83 14.52
CA CYS A 19 1.50 -3.71 13.62
C CYS A 19 0.14 -3.78 12.90
N ARG A 20 -0.58 -4.90 12.98
CA ARG A 20 -1.82 -5.14 12.24
C ARG A 20 -2.97 -4.26 12.74
N ASP A 21 -3.15 -4.12 14.05
CA ASP A 21 -4.18 -3.21 14.57
C ASP A 21 -3.87 -1.74 14.25
N LEU A 22 -2.59 -1.37 14.29
CA LEU A 22 -2.12 -0.04 13.92
C LEU A 22 -2.34 0.25 12.43
N SER A 23 -2.15 -0.75 11.57
CA SER A 23 -2.34 -0.60 10.12
C SER A 23 -3.82 -0.39 9.78
N LYS A 24 -4.75 -1.05 10.47
CA LYS A 24 -6.20 -0.83 10.28
C LYS A 24 -6.61 0.62 10.52
N SER A 25 -6.18 1.21 11.63
CA SER A 25 -6.43 2.63 11.94
C SER A 25 -5.76 3.56 10.91
N TYR A 26 -4.55 3.21 10.48
CA TYR A 26 -3.82 3.97 9.47
C TYR A 26 -4.54 3.99 8.11
N LEU A 27 -4.97 2.84 7.63
CA LEU A 27 -5.74 2.70 6.39
C LEU A 27 -7.07 3.46 6.45
N SER A 28 -7.80 3.37 7.58
CA SER A 28 -9.03 4.14 7.80
C SER A 28 -8.82 5.65 7.60
N CYS A 29 -7.78 6.20 8.24
CA CYS A 29 -7.46 7.62 8.13
C CYS A 29 -7.09 8.02 6.69
N ARG A 30 -6.36 7.17 5.95
CA ARG A 30 -6.04 7.47 4.55
C ARG A 30 -7.29 7.51 3.66
N MET A 31 -8.26 6.63 3.90
CA MET A 31 -9.53 6.64 3.18
C MET A 31 -10.36 7.90 3.52
N ASP A 32 -10.47 8.25 4.80
CA ASP A 32 -11.20 9.44 5.28
C ASP A 32 -10.63 10.75 4.72
N ARG A 33 -9.30 10.81 4.55
CA ARG A 33 -8.62 11.99 4.00
C ARG A 33 -8.54 12.00 2.47
N ASN A 34 -9.15 11.03 1.79
CA ASN A 34 -9.02 10.84 0.34
C ASN A 34 -7.56 10.67 -0.15
N LEU A 35 -6.67 10.14 0.71
CA LEU A 35 -5.30 9.76 0.35
C LEU A 35 -5.21 8.33 -0.22
N MET A 36 -6.34 7.63 -0.27
CA MET A 36 -6.51 6.30 -0.85
C MET A 36 -7.99 6.11 -1.22
N ALA A 37 -8.27 5.29 -2.24
CA ALA A 37 -9.63 4.90 -2.56
C ALA A 37 -10.25 4.13 -1.38
N PRO A 38 -11.52 4.38 -1.02
CA PRO A 38 -12.19 3.65 0.04
C PRO A 38 -12.40 2.19 -0.36
N ASP A 39 -12.03 1.26 0.52
CA ASP A 39 -12.23 -0.18 0.35
C ASP A 39 -12.66 -0.83 1.67
N SER A 40 -13.16 -2.06 1.58
CA SER A 40 -13.56 -2.83 2.75
C SER A 40 -12.35 -3.47 3.42
N PHE A 41 -12.30 -3.40 4.75
CA PHE A 41 -11.25 -4.03 5.54
C PHE A 41 -11.11 -5.54 5.32
N LYS A 42 -12.18 -6.23 4.90
CA LYS A 42 -12.12 -7.66 4.55
C LYS A 42 -11.19 -7.91 3.35
N ASN A 43 -11.28 -7.08 2.31
CA ASN A 43 -10.43 -7.19 1.12
C ASN A 43 -8.98 -6.77 1.39
N LEU A 44 -8.80 -5.90 2.39
CA LEU A 44 -7.48 -5.44 2.85
C LEU A 44 -6.81 -6.43 3.83
N GLY A 45 -7.36 -7.63 3.99
CA GLY A 45 -6.79 -8.69 4.82
C GLY A 45 -7.12 -8.58 6.32
N PHE A 46 -8.13 -7.79 6.70
CA PHE A 46 -8.68 -7.73 8.07
C PHE A 46 -10.05 -8.42 8.20
N GLY A 47 -10.34 -9.39 7.32
CA GLY A 47 -11.43 -10.33 7.53
C GLY A 47 -11.15 -11.20 8.76
N ASP A 48 -12.20 -11.54 9.50
CA ASP A 48 -12.14 -12.51 10.59
C ASP A 48 -12.00 -13.92 10.01
N ASP A 49 -11.09 -14.73 10.57
CA ASP A 49 -10.77 -16.10 10.13
C ASP A 49 -11.92 -17.12 10.31
N SER A 50 -13.10 -16.70 10.75
CA SER A 50 -14.25 -17.61 10.96
C SER A 50 -14.97 -18.06 9.68
N ASP A 51 -14.56 -17.58 8.50
CA ASP A 51 -15.08 -18.05 7.20
C ASP A 51 -13.94 -18.08 6.17
N ALA A 52 -13.26 -19.22 6.06
CA ALA A 52 -12.32 -19.49 4.99
C ALA A 52 -12.93 -20.56 4.05
N PRO A 53 -12.75 -20.43 2.73
CA PRO A 53 -11.43 -20.76 2.21
C PRO A 53 -10.86 -19.81 1.15
N ALA A 54 -9.53 -19.92 1.04
CA ALA A 54 -8.68 -19.65 -0.11
C ALA A 54 -8.24 -18.20 -0.37
N ALA A 55 -7.08 -17.89 0.21
CA ALA A 55 -6.04 -17.14 -0.45
C ALA A 55 -5.80 -17.64 -1.89
N ALA A 56 -5.82 -16.74 -2.87
CA ALA A 56 -4.83 -16.63 -3.96
C ALA A 56 -5.24 -15.52 -4.95
N ASN A 57 -4.25 -14.81 -5.45
CA ASN A 57 -4.28 -13.85 -6.56
C ASN A 57 -4.88 -12.46 -6.30
N ALA A 58 -4.01 -11.57 -5.84
CA ALA A 58 -3.90 -10.24 -6.45
C ALA A 58 -2.49 -10.06 -7.00
N THR A 59 -2.16 -10.84 -8.03
CA THR A 59 -1.26 -10.38 -9.08
C THR A 59 -2.04 -9.36 -9.90
N SER A 60 -1.67 -8.09 -9.80
CA SER A 60 -1.99 -7.09 -10.83
C SER A 60 -0.84 -6.08 -10.94
N SER A 61 -0.05 -6.33 -11.99
CA SER A 61 1.02 -5.60 -12.69
C SER A 61 0.75 -4.10 -12.98
N PRO A 62 1.60 -3.34 -13.72
CA PRO A 62 3.06 -3.36 -13.98
C PRO A 62 3.74 -2.03 -13.53
N PRO A 63 5.08 -1.84 -13.66
CA PRO A 63 5.69 -0.53 -13.48
C PRO A 63 5.37 0.37 -14.69
N SER A 64 4.41 1.28 -14.56
CA SER A 64 4.23 2.39 -15.49
C SER A 64 5.26 3.48 -15.19
N GLN A 65 6.45 3.38 -15.80
CA GLN A 65 7.33 4.54 -15.93
C GLN A 65 6.94 5.34 -17.19
N PRO A 66 6.71 6.66 -17.10
CA PRO A 66 6.71 7.50 -18.28
C PRO A 66 8.16 7.75 -18.73
N GLN A 67 8.59 7.15 -19.84
CA GLN A 67 9.80 7.55 -20.53
C GLN A 67 9.55 8.89 -21.23
N ILE A 68 9.98 10.00 -20.62
CA ILE A 68 10.13 11.28 -21.32
C ILE A 68 11.62 11.51 -21.52
N GLN A 69 12.16 10.99 -22.62
CA GLN A 69 13.46 11.42 -23.15
C GLN A 69 13.21 12.49 -24.20
N GLY A 70 13.21 13.74 -23.73
CA GLY A 70 13.28 14.91 -24.59
C GLY A 70 14.64 14.97 -25.27
N GLN A 71 14.68 14.54 -26.53
CA GLN A 71 15.80 14.78 -27.44
C GLN A 71 15.80 16.27 -27.80
N ASN A 72 16.57 17.05 -27.06
CA ASN A 72 16.97 18.40 -27.47
C ASN A 72 18.23 18.28 -28.35
N THR A 73 18.04 18.32 -29.67
CA THR A 73 19.03 18.87 -30.62
C THR A 73 19.07 20.41 -30.45
N PRO A 74 20.04 21.18 -31.02
CA PRO A 74 21.36 20.88 -31.58
C PRO A 74 22.52 21.62 -30.86
N ARG A 75 23.76 21.14 -31.01
CA ARG A 75 24.98 21.92 -30.68
C ARG A 75 25.49 22.56 -31.97
N THR A 76 25.27 23.86 -32.12
CA THR A 76 25.87 24.70 -33.18
C THR A 76 26.90 25.63 -32.53
N THR A 77 28.02 25.78 -33.26
CA THR A 77 29.25 26.54 -32.99
C THR A 77 30.34 25.81 -32.21
#